data_AF-A0A915DE00-F1
#
_entry.id   AF-A0A915DE00-F1
#
_cell.length_a   1.000
_cell.length_b   1.000
_cell.length_c   1.000
_cell.angle_alpha   90.00
_cell.angle_beta   90.00
_cell.angle_gamma   90.00
#
_symmetry.space_group_name_H-M   'P 1'
#
loop_
_entity.id
_entity.type
_entity.pdbx_description
1 polymer ?
#
loop_
_entity_poly.entity_id
_entity_poly.type
_entity_poly.pdbx_seq_one_letter_code
_entity_poly.pdbx_strand_id
1 'polypeptide(L)'
;MPARKMASAAIVNREKTPLIAWIRNRLSGYYRDTTRPHPPGFLAPTKEPIYHNHARYPHTQSARSPDPPVVPGGIHHLLADNYYCERDGRRTVKPPQPIDAGKEVRLEIAAPPGSNSQHRSESRQTSPGILKGPEENFGLPEAPTPGLGYSWSRNLQEEMHTQKVAKSYAMLEKLIVQCINRKQKKMRVSAVAQSGKFFGHLNKVYGEYRFALSPKEQKPFKGFFENSIVKVINSYVIQNWYNYLPPATIAYLGYRWGLAENARLSRKDPKEFENDV
;
A
#
# COMPACT_ATOMS: atom_id res chain seq x y z
N MET A 1 -25.02 -4.38 -31.56
CA MET A 1 -24.18 -3.48 -32.39
C MET A 1 -22.94 -3.10 -31.58
N PRO A 2 -21.73 -3.14 -32.15
CA PRO A 2 -20.54 -2.65 -31.47
C PRO A 2 -20.70 -1.15 -31.15
N ALA A 3 -20.29 -0.72 -29.95
CA ALA A 3 -20.46 0.67 -29.53
C ALA A 3 -19.71 1.61 -30.49
N ARG A 4 -20.39 2.65 -30.96
CA ARG A 4 -19.81 3.68 -31.82
C ARG A 4 -18.60 4.31 -31.14
N LYS A 5 -17.44 4.34 -31.81
CA LYS A 5 -16.22 5.01 -31.34
C LYS A 5 -16.26 6.50 -31.67
N MET A 6 -15.47 7.33 -30.97
CA MET A 6 -15.43 8.78 -31.26
C MET A 6 -14.91 9.07 -32.67
N ALA A 7 -14.04 8.21 -33.19
CA ALA A 7 -13.43 8.36 -34.51
C ALA A 7 -13.23 6.98 -35.16
N SER A 8 -13.14 6.92 -36.48
CA SER A 8 -12.84 5.69 -37.21
C SER A 8 -11.43 5.18 -36.90
N ALA A 9 -11.23 3.86 -36.94
CA ALA A 9 -9.91 3.25 -36.75
C ALA A 9 -8.86 3.68 -37.79
N ALA A 10 -9.29 4.22 -38.94
CA ALA A 10 -8.40 4.78 -39.96
C ALA A 10 -7.68 6.08 -39.53
N ILE A 11 -8.14 6.74 -38.46
CA ILE A 11 -7.51 7.97 -37.98
C ILE A 11 -6.24 7.61 -37.24
N VAL A 12 -5.10 7.93 -37.86
CA VAL A 12 -3.78 7.78 -37.26
C VAL A 12 -3.63 8.75 -36.10
N ASN A 13 -3.20 8.25 -34.95
CA ASN A 13 -2.99 9.10 -33.78
C ASN A 13 -1.76 9.98 -33.97
N ARG A 14 -1.76 11.14 -33.33
CA ARG A 14 -0.53 11.92 -33.19
C ARG A 14 0.43 11.18 -32.27
N GLU A 15 1.42 10.55 -32.88
CA GLU A 15 2.51 9.89 -32.18
C GLU A 15 3.69 10.84 -31.97
N LYS A 16 4.55 10.52 -30.99
CA LYS A 16 5.80 11.25 -30.81
C LYS A 16 6.72 10.90 -31.97
N THR A 17 7.60 11.82 -32.37
CA THR A 17 8.63 11.53 -33.38
C THR A 17 9.41 10.26 -33.00
N PRO A 18 9.87 9.43 -33.96
CA PRO A 18 10.58 8.18 -33.68
C PRO A 18 11.75 8.35 -32.69
N LEU A 19 12.49 9.46 -32.78
CA LEU A 19 13.59 9.78 -31.86
C LEU A 19 13.11 9.91 -30.40
N ILE A 20 12.07 10.69 -30.14
CA ILE A 20 11.52 10.88 -28.78
C ILE A 20 10.91 9.56 -28.27
N ALA A 21 10.29 8.77 -29.14
CA ALA A 21 9.79 7.44 -28.78
C ALA A 21 10.94 6.50 -28.38
N TRP A 22 12.06 6.56 -29.11
CA TRP A 22 13.28 5.82 -28.81
C TRP A 22 13.90 6.25 -27.47
N ILE A 23 14.07 7.55 -27.23
CA ILE A 23 14.59 8.09 -25.95
C ILE A 23 13.71 7.64 -24.78
N ARG A 24 12.38 7.78 -24.91
CA ARG A 24 11.42 7.32 -23.89
C ARG A 24 11.63 5.84 -23.58
N ASN A 25 11.61 4.99 -24.60
CA ASN A 25 11.77 3.54 -24.42
C ASN A 25 13.13 3.20 -23.78
N ARG A 26 14.19 3.94 -24.13
CA ARG A 26 15.53 3.75 -23.55
C ARG A 26 15.59 4.15 -22.08
N LEU A 27 14.99 5.28 -21.70
CA LEU A 27 14.96 5.79 -20.32
C LEU A 27 14.04 4.96 -19.42
N SER A 28 12.88 4.54 -19.91
CA SER A 28 11.93 3.69 -19.17
C SER A 28 12.43 2.25 -19.00
N GLY A 29 13.65 1.93 -19.44
CA GLY A 29 14.22 0.59 -19.32
C GLY A 29 13.50 -0.44 -20.19
N TYR A 30 12.77 0.02 -21.21
CA TYR A 30 11.95 -0.84 -22.06
C TYR A 30 12.78 -1.83 -22.88
N TYR A 31 13.98 -1.39 -23.26
CA TYR A 31 14.99 -2.21 -23.93
C TYR A 31 15.92 -2.95 -22.96
N ARG A 32 15.67 -2.92 -21.64
CA ARG A 32 16.53 -3.61 -20.68
C ARG A 32 15.91 -4.96 -20.31
N ASP A 33 16.68 -6.00 -20.64
CA ASP A 33 16.63 -7.36 -20.11
C ASP A 33 15.53 -8.27 -20.69
N THR A 34 15.91 -9.10 -21.66
CA THR A 34 15.12 -10.24 -22.19
C THR A 34 15.14 -11.47 -21.26
N THR A 35 15.95 -11.46 -20.19
CA THR A 35 16.11 -12.62 -19.29
C THR A 35 15.17 -12.59 -18.07
N ARG A 36 14.49 -11.47 -17.80
CA ARG A 36 13.47 -11.38 -16.74
C ARG A 36 12.08 -11.55 -17.33
N PRO A 37 11.18 -12.32 -16.68
CA PRO A 37 9.79 -12.40 -17.11
C PRO A 37 9.17 -11.00 -17.03
N HIS A 38 8.70 -10.51 -18.18
CA HIS A 38 7.96 -9.25 -18.24
C HIS A 38 6.79 -9.30 -17.26
N PRO A 39 6.41 -8.16 -16.64
CA PRO A 39 5.27 -8.13 -15.76
C PRO A 39 4.04 -8.76 -16.47
N PRO A 40 3.25 -9.59 -15.77
CA PRO A 40 2.11 -10.28 -16.40
C PRO A 40 1.13 -9.25 -16.96
N GLY A 41 0.78 -9.39 -18.25
CA GLY A 41 -0.19 -8.54 -18.95
C GLY A 41 0.35 -7.70 -20.12
N PHE A 42 1.65 -7.75 -20.41
CA PHE A 42 2.32 -6.86 -21.39
C PHE A 42 2.89 -7.55 -22.65
N LEU A 43 2.28 -8.65 -23.11
CA LEU A 43 2.80 -9.35 -24.30
C LEU A 43 1.88 -9.12 -25.49
N ALA A 44 2.43 -8.54 -26.55
CA ALA A 44 1.97 -8.88 -27.90
C ALA A 44 2.22 -10.37 -28.18
N PRO A 45 1.58 -10.94 -29.21
CA PRO A 45 1.84 -12.31 -29.65
C PRO A 45 3.33 -12.62 -29.87
N THR A 46 4.14 -11.60 -30.12
CA THR A 46 5.57 -11.67 -30.48
C THR A 46 6.54 -11.67 -29.29
N LYS A 47 6.07 -11.65 -28.04
CA LYS A 47 6.92 -11.57 -26.81
C LYS A 47 7.85 -10.36 -26.71
N GLU A 48 7.75 -9.42 -27.64
CA GLU A 48 8.49 -8.17 -27.55
C GLU A 48 7.77 -7.21 -26.60
N PRO A 49 8.54 -6.43 -25.83
CA PRO A 49 7.95 -5.36 -25.06
C PRO A 49 7.32 -4.35 -26.07
N ILE A 50 6.00 -4.09 -25.98
CA ILE A 50 5.28 -2.92 -26.56
C ILE A 50 4.87 -1.83 -25.53
N TYR A 51 5.22 -0.56 -25.79
CA TYR A 51 4.78 0.57 -24.97
C TYR A 51 3.27 0.82 -25.12
N HIS A 52 2.52 0.74 -24.01
CA HIS A 52 1.13 1.18 -23.96
C HIS A 52 1.05 2.65 -23.59
N ASN A 53 0.43 3.45 -24.45
CA ASN A 53 0.20 4.85 -24.12
C ASN A 53 -0.92 4.99 -23.07
N HIS A 54 -0.66 5.77 -22.03
CA HIS A 54 -1.66 6.13 -21.02
C HIS A 54 -2.69 7.15 -21.55
N ALA A 55 -2.34 7.87 -22.62
CA ALA A 55 -3.25 8.79 -23.27
C ALA A 55 -4.38 8.02 -23.95
N ARG A 56 -5.60 8.54 -23.80
CA ARG A 56 -6.80 8.03 -24.46
C ARG A 56 -6.94 8.68 -25.83
N TYR A 57 -7.08 7.88 -26.86
CA TYR A 57 -7.18 8.33 -28.24
C TYR A 57 -8.61 8.22 -28.78
N PRO A 58 -9.04 9.11 -29.70
CA PRO A 58 -10.43 9.14 -30.18
C PRO A 58 -10.92 7.79 -30.74
N HIS A 59 -10.08 7.05 -31.46
CA HIS A 59 -10.44 5.75 -32.04
C HIS A 59 -10.54 4.63 -30.98
N THR A 60 -9.89 4.75 -29.81
CA THR A 60 -10.02 3.76 -28.73
C THR A 60 -11.23 4.03 -27.83
N GLN A 61 -11.63 5.30 -27.70
CA GLN A 61 -12.73 5.72 -26.84
C GLN A 61 -14.10 5.56 -27.50
N SER A 62 -15.12 5.25 -26.70
CA SER A 62 -16.53 5.31 -27.12
C SER A 62 -16.95 6.75 -27.43
N ALA A 63 -17.90 6.92 -28.35
CA ALA A 63 -18.48 8.22 -28.68
C ALA A 63 -19.06 8.92 -27.43
N ARG A 64 -18.95 10.25 -27.36
CA ARG A 64 -19.55 11.05 -26.26
C ARG A 64 -21.07 11.09 -26.31
N SER A 65 -21.64 10.88 -27.50
CA SER A 65 -23.07 10.78 -27.75
C SER A 65 -23.39 9.31 -28.01
N PRO A 66 -23.67 8.51 -26.96
CA PRO A 66 -24.10 7.14 -27.14
C PRO A 66 -25.52 7.10 -27.76
N ASP A 67 -25.81 6.03 -28.51
CA ASP A 67 -27.16 5.76 -28.96
C ASP A 67 -28.06 5.47 -27.74
N PRO A 68 -29.37 5.77 -27.81
CA PRO A 68 -30.27 5.53 -26.69
C PRO A 68 -30.26 4.04 -26.28
N PRO A 69 -30.01 3.71 -24.99
CA PRO A 69 -29.93 2.33 -24.56
C PRO A 69 -31.32 1.69 -24.47
N VAL A 70 -31.41 0.41 -24.83
CA VAL A 70 -32.56 -0.44 -24.51
C VAL A 70 -32.25 -1.18 -23.22
N VAL A 71 -32.76 -0.68 -22.09
CA VAL A 71 -32.51 -1.26 -20.77
C VAL A 71 -33.48 -2.44 -20.55
N PRO A 72 -33.00 -3.64 -20.19
CA PRO A 72 -33.89 -4.74 -19.85
C PRO A 72 -34.71 -4.40 -18.60
N GLY A 73 -35.95 -4.90 -18.54
CA GLY A 73 -36.79 -4.76 -17.35
C GLY A 73 -36.19 -5.47 -16.14
N GLY A 74 -36.61 -5.05 -14.94
CA GLY A 74 -36.30 -5.80 -13.73
C GLY A 74 -37.02 -7.15 -13.71
N ILE A 75 -36.59 -8.03 -12.80
CA ILE A 75 -37.15 -9.40 -12.61
C ILE A 75 -38.68 -9.39 -12.45
N HIS A 76 -39.20 -8.28 -11.94
CA HIS A 76 -40.59 -8.08 -11.56
C HIS A 76 -41.45 -7.36 -12.61
N HIS A 77 -40.97 -7.20 -13.84
CA HIS A 77 -41.76 -6.70 -14.97
C HIS A 77 -42.51 -7.87 -15.65
N LEU A 78 -43.33 -8.59 -14.87
CA LEU A 78 -44.11 -9.74 -15.31
C LEU A 78 -45.59 -9.36 -15.43
N LEU A 79 -46.28 -9.93 -16.41
CA LEU A 79 -47.69 -9.65 -16.71
C LEU A 79 -48.67 -10.46 -15.83
N ALA A 80 -48.25 -11.61 -15.31
CA ALA A 80 -49.04 -12.51 -14.47
C ALA A 80 -48.18 -13.02 -13.29
N ASP A 81 -48.85 -13.54 -12.25
CA ASP A 81 -48.23 -14.13 -11.05
C ASP A 81 -47.16 -13.23 -10.41
N ASN A 82 -47.52 -11.95 -10.27
CA ASN A 82 -46.61 -10.88 -9.87
C ASN A 82 -47.18 -10.02 -8.73
N TYR A 83 -47.84 -10.66 -7.79
CA TYR A 83 -48.50 -9.99 -6.67
C TYR A 83 -47.49 -9.35 -5.73
N TYR A 84 -47.72 -8.09 -5.36
CA TYR A 84 -46.79 -7.37 -4.49
C TYR A 84 -46.69 -7.98 -3.09
N CYS A 85 -47.76 -8.59 -2.57
CA CYS A 85 -47.80 -9.19 -1.24
C CYS A 85 -46.83 -10.37 -1.06
N GLU A 86 -46.53 -11.12 -2.12
CA GLU A 86 -45.67 -12.32 -2.05
C GLU A 86 -44.18 -11.97 -1.95
N ARG A 87 -43.79 -10.74 -2.33
CA ARG A 87 -42.40 -10.28 -2.40
C ARG A 87 -42.08 -9.07 -1.52
N ASP A 88 -43.06 -8.55 -0.79
CA ASP A 88 -42.87 -7.34 0.02
C ASP A 88 -42.03 -7.65 1.27
N GLY A 89 -40.71 -7.66 1.10
CA GLY A 89 -39.75 -7.89 2.18
C GLY A 89 -39.85 -6.87 3.33
N ARG A 90 -40.52 -5.73 3.13
CA ARG A 90 -40.78 -4.75 4.20
C ARG A 90 -41.82 -5.24 5.20
N ARG A 91 -42.75 -6.09 4.75
CA ARG A 91 -43.80 -6.69 5.60
C ARG A 91 -43.40 -8.03 6.19
N THR A 92 -42.30 -8.63 5.73
CA THR A 92 -41.76 -9.87 6.31
C THR A 92 -40.90 -9.63 7.56
N VAL A 93 -40.54 -8.37 7.83
CA VAL A 93 -39.76 -7.99 9.01
C VAL A 93 -40.63 -8.20 10.26
N LYS A 94 -40.25 -9.16 11.09
CA LYS A 94 -40.87 -9.41 12.39
C LYS A 94 -40.25 -8.48 13.44
N PRO A 95 -41.01 -8.09 14.48
CA PRO A 95 -40.41 -7.43 15.64
C PRO A 95 -39.29 -8.31 16.23
N PRO A 96 -38.25 -7.70 16.85
CA PRO A 96 -37.16 -8.45 17.45
C PRO A 96 -37.70 -9.43 18.49
N GLN A 97 -37.25 -10.68 18.44
CA GLN A 97 -37.66 -11.67 19.42
C GLN A 97 -36.94 -11.39 20.76
N PRO A 98 -37.69 -11.25 21.87
CA PRO A 98 -37.07 -11.11 23.18
C PRO A 98 -36.42 -12.43 23.56
N ILE A 99 -35.11 -12.40 23.84
CA ILE A 99 -34.33 -13.58 24.24
C ILE A 99 -34.63 -13.95 25.70
N ASP A 100 -34.83 -12.95 26.56
CA ASP A 100 -35.32 -13.09 27.93
C ASP A 100 -36.54 -12.18 28.13
N ALA A 101 -37.72 -12.66 27.71
CA ALA A 101 -38.96 -12.13 28.26
C ALA A 101 -39.16 -12.84 29.59
N GLY A 102 -38.81 -12.17 30.70
CA GLY A 102 -38.95 -12.70 32.06
C GLY A 102 -40.32 -13.33 32.24
N LYS A 103 -40.38 -14.66 32.17
CA LYS A 103 -41.49 -15.41 32.71
C LYS A 103 -41.42 -15.21 34.22
N GLU A 104 -42.52 -14.82 34.84
CA GLU A 104 -42.73 -15.02 36.28
C GLU A 104 -42.66 -16.53 36.56
N VAL A 105 -41.45 -17.07 36.66
CA VAL A 105 -41.21 -18.46 37.06
C VAL A 105 -41.19 -18.47 38.57
N ARG A 106 -42.31 -18.89 39.16
CA ARG A 106 -42.38 -19.33 40.55
C ARG A 106 -41.33 -20.43 40.74
N LEU A 107 -40.23 -20.08 41.40
CA LEU A 107 -39.16 -21.00 41.76
C LEU A 107 -39.66 -21.95 42.84
N GLU A 108 -40.06 -23.17 42.47
CA GLU A 108 -40.09 -24.28 43.41
C GLU A 108 -38.67 -24.85 43.51
N ILE A 109 -38.03 -24.62 44.67
CA ILE A 109 -36.71 -25.15 45.01
C ILE A 109 -36.88 -26.66 45.23
N ALA A 110 -36.68 -27.45 44.18
CA ALA A 110 -36.46 -28.89 44.31
C ALA A 110 -34.95 -29.15 44.45
N ALA A 111 -34.57 -29.72 45.60
CA ALA A 111 -33.22 -30.19 45.89
C ALA A 111 -32.77 -31.27 44.86
N PRO A 112 -31.47 -31.38 44.54
CA PRO A 112 -31.02 -32.29 43.50
C PRO A 112 -30.96 -33.74 44.03
N PRO A 113 -31.60 -34.72 43.35
CA PRO A 113 -31.19 -36.11 43.48
C PRO A 113 -30.08 -36.39 42.46
N GLY A 114 -29.01 -37.02 42.94
CA GLY A 114 -27.84 -37.34 42.13
C GLY A 114 -28.16 -38.17 40.89
N SER A 115 -27.38 -37.99 39.83
CA SER A 115 -27.17 -39.01 38.81
C SER A 115 -25.85 -38.80 38.06
N ASN A 116 -24.93 -39.74 38.32
CA ASN A 116 -24.07 -40.46 37.39
C ASN A 116 -23.48 -39.72 36.18
N SER A 117 -22.18 -39.45 36.30
CA SER A 117 -21.24 -39.28 35.21
C SER A 117 -21.09 -40.58 34.40
N GLN A 118 -21.69 -40.63 33.21
CA GLN A 118 -21.32 -41.61 32.18
C GLN A 118 -20.42 -40.96 31.13
N HIS A 119 -19.25 -41.57 30.98
CA HIS A 119 -18.33 -41.41 29.87
C HIS A 119 -19.07 -41.47 28.52
N ARG A 120 -18.85 -40.47 27.66
CA ARG A 120 -18.94 -40.67 26.20
C ARG A 120 -17.62 -40.30 25.55
N SER A 121 -16.81 -41.33 25.34
CA SER A 121 -15.73 -41.35 24.37
C SER A 121 -16.33 -41.40 22.96
N GLU A 122 -16.06 -40.43 22.11
CA GLU A 122 -16.10 -40.61 20.67
C GLU A 122 -15.06 -39.68 20.02
N SER A 123 -14.02 -40.32 19.51
CA SER A 123 -12.93 -39.77 18.73
C SER A 123 -13.43 -39.06 17.47
N ARG A 124 -13.12 -37.76 17.33
CA ARG A 124 -13.00 -37.11 16.02
C ARG A 124 -11.60 -36.52 15.89
N GLN A 125 -10.77 -37.25 15.17
CA GLN A 125 -9.54 -36.73 14.60
C GLN A 125 -9.92 -35.66 13.57
N THR A 126 -9.64 -34.40 13.86
CA THR A 126 -9.62 -33.32 12.86
C THR A 126 -8.52 -32.33 13.23
N SER A 127 -7.50 -32.30 12.38
CA SER A 127 -6.45 -31.29 12.12
C SER A 127 -5.95 -30.38 13.27
N PRO A 128 -4.63 -30.32 13.54
CA PRO A 128 -4.10 -29.41 14.55
C PRO A 128 -4.08 -27.98 13.99
N GLY A 129 -4.78 -27.05 14.65
CA GLY A 129 -4.53 -25.61 14.45
C GLY A 129 -5.75 -24.73 14.18
N ILE A 130 -6.95 -25.10 14.58
CA ILE A 130 -8.13 -24.23 14.50
C ILE A 130 -8.49 -23.82 15.93
N LEU A 131 -8.70 -22.52 16.14
CA LEU A 131 -9.14 -21.92 17.39
C LEU A 131 -10.27 -22.76 17.99
N LYS A 132 -9.98 -23.40 19.12
CA LYS A 132 -10.95 -24.16 19.89
C LYS A 132 -12.10 -23.24 20.30
N GLY A 133 -13.33 -23.74 20.25
CA GLY A 133 -14.54 -22.97 20.51
C GLY A 133 -14.58 -22.30 21.90
N PRO A 134 -15.62 -21.53 22.22
CA PRO A 134 -15.80 -20.90 23.53
C PRO A 134 -15.81 -21.91 24.69
N GLU A 135 -16.03 -23.18 24.38
CA GLU A 135 -15.92 -24.33 25.26
C GLU A 135 -14.54 -24.42 25.94
N GLU A 136 -13.45 -24.25 25.17
CA GLU A 136 -12.09 -24.34 25.70
C GLU A 136 -11.47 -22.98 26.06
N ASN A 137 -11.97 -21.88 25.49
CA ASN A 137 -11.50 -20.53 25.83
C ASN A 137 -12.22 -19.89 27.02
N PHE A 138 -13.50 -20.22 27.23
CA PHE A 138 -14.37 -19.59 28.22
C PHE A 138 -15.15 -20.59 29.08
N GLY A 139 -14.98 -21.91 28.89
CA GLY A 139 -15.67 -22.92 29.70
C GLY A 139 -17.19 -22.98 29.48
N LEU A 140 -17.67 -22.50 28.33
CA LEU A 140 -19.10 -22.46 27.97
C LEU A 140 -19.36 -23.55 26.92
N PRO A 141 -19.80 -24.76 27.32
CA PRO A 141 -19.84 -25.95 26.45
C PRO A 141 -20.86 -25.88 25.31
N GLU A 142 -21.87 -25.00 25.38
CA GLU A 142 -22.99 -24.97 24.41
C GLU A 142 -23.28 -23.57 23.83
N ALA A 143 -22.44 -22.56 24.05
CA ALA A 143 -22.72 -21.21 23.55
C ALA A 143 -22.32 -21.07 22.06
N PRO A 144 -23.26 -20.89 21.11
CA PRO A 144 -22.90 -20.63 19.72
C PRO A 144 -22.22 -19.26 19.63
N THR A 145 -20.97 -19.21 19.17
CA THR A 145 -20.26 -17.93 19.00
C THR A 145 -20.74 -17.24 17.71
N PRO A 146 -21.35 -16.05 17.79
CA PRO A 146 -21.82 -15.37 16.59
C PRO A 146 -20.62 -14.93 15.72
N GLY A 147 -20.57 -15.40 14.47
CA GLY A 147 -19.61 -14.91 13.47
C GLY A 147 -18.18 -15.46 13.55
N LEU A 148 -17.92 -16.55 14.28
CA LEU A 148 -16.57 -17.11 14.41
C LEU A 148 -16.24 -18.10 13.27
N GLY A 149 -15.13 -17.85 12.54
CA GLY A 149 -14.60 -18.80 11.55
C GLY A 149 -13.83 -18.21 10.37
N TYR A 150 -13.86 -16.89 10.15
CA TYR A 150 -13.15 -16.29 9.02
C TYR A 150 -11.67 -16.04 9.35
N SER A 151 -10.77 -16.76 8.66
CA SER A 151 -9.35 -16.45 8.63
C SER A 151 -8.98 -16.00 7.22
N TRP A 152 -8.19 -14.93 7.12
CA TRP A 152 -7.59 -14.53 5.86
C TRP A 152 -6.47 -15.52 5.55
N SER A 153 -6.62 -16.30 4.48
CA SER A 153 -5.56 -17.15 3.93
C SER A 153 -4.92 -16.46 2.72
N ARG A 154 -3.62 -16.65 2.55
CA ARG A 154 -2.88 -16.08 1.42
C ARG A 154 -3.03 -16.99 0.20
N ASN A 155 -3.40 -16.43 -0.95
CA ASN A 155 -3.42 -17.17 -2.21
C ASN A 155 -2.17 -16.85 -3.04
N LEU A 156 -1.10 -17.65 -2.91
CA LEU A 156 0.16 -17.45 -3.64
C LEU A 156 0.00 -17.44 -5.16
N GLN A 157 -1.08 -18.02 -5.70
CA GLN A 157 -1.26 -18.13 -7.14
C GLN A 157 -1.56 -16.75 -7.75
N GLU A 158 -2.35 -15.95 -7.05
CA GLU A 158 -2.83 -14.62 -7.49
C GLU A 158 -1.87 -13.47 -7.13
N GLU A 159 -0.86 -13.72 -6.30
CA GLU A 159 0.11 -12.70 -5.88
C GLU A 159 1.07 -12.27 -7.00
N MET A 160 1.58 -11.04 -6.89
CA MET A 160 2.63 -10.54 -7.78
C MET A 160 3.96 -11.27 -7.53
N HIS A 161 4.76 -11.53 -8.57
CA HIS A 161 6.03 -12.29 -8.43
C HIS A 161 6.98 -11.71 -7.36
N THR A 162 7.07 -10.39 -7.25
CA THR A 162 7.87 -9.71 -6.22
C THR A 162 7.40 -10.02 -4.80
N GLN A 163 6.08 -10.17 -4.60
CA GLN A 163 5.47 -10.51 -3.31
C GLN A 163 5.65 -12.00 -2.98
N LYS A 164 5.61 -12.89 -3.99
CA LYS A 164 5.87 -14.34 -3.80
C LYS A 164 7.26 -14.61 -3.24
N VAL A 165 8.27 -13.89 -3.71
CA VAL A 165 9.70 -14.11 -3.37
C VAL A 165 10.13 -13.34 -2.11
N ALA A 166 9.35 -12.32 -1.71
CA ALA A 166 9.71 -11.47 -0.58
C ALA A 166 9.66 -12.23 0.76
N LYS A 167 10.86 -12.39 1.37
CA LYS A 167 11.07 -13.09 2.65
C LYS A 167 10.25 -12.49 3.80
N SER A 168 9.93 -11.19 3.74
CA SER A 168 9.13 -10.48 4.74
C SER A 168 7.71 -11.07 4.89
N TYR A 169 7.06 -11.46 3.79
CA TYR A 169 5.71 -12.03 3.83
C TYR A 169 5.70 -13.46 4.35
N ALA A 170 6.70 -14.27 3.98
CA ALA A 170 6.89 -15.61 4.54
C ALA A 170 7.22 -15.56 6.05
N MET A 171 7.96 -14.55 6.49
CA MET A 171 8.22 -14.30 7.91
C MET A 171 6.95 -13.86 8.65
N LEU A 172 6.10 -13.05 8.01
CA LEU A 172 4.82 -12.59 8.56
C LEU A 172 3.86 -13.77 8.78
N GLU A 173 3.75 -14.66 7.79
CA GLU A 173 2.95 -15.89 7.89
C GLU A 173 3.45 -16.80 9.02
N LYS A 174 4.76 -17.03 9.09
CA LYS A 174 5.38 -17.77 10.19
C LYS A 174 5.12 -17.09 11.54
N LEU A 175 5.22 -15.76 11.63
CA LEU A 175 4.94 -15.00 12.85
C LEU A 175 3.47 -15.10 13.26
N ILE A 176 2.52 -15.03 12.33
CA ILE A 176 1.09 -15.20 12.62
C ILE A 176 0.84 -16.61 13.16
N VAL A 177 1.37 -17.64 12.50
CA VAL A 177 1.28 -19.03 12.96
C VAL A 177 1.99 -19.23 14.32
N GLN A 178 3.16 -18.62 14.52
CA GLN A 178 3.86 -18.66 15.81
C GLN A 178 3.12 -17.90 16.91
N CYS A 179 2.48 -16.77 16.62
CA CYS A 179 1.68 -15.99 17.56
C CYS A 179 0.41 -16.74 17.96
N ILE A 180 -0.21 -17.48 17.03
CA ILE A 180 -1.31 -18.41 17.31
C ILE A 180 -0.81 -19.51 18.26
N ASN A 181 0.34 -20.12 17.97
CA ASN A 181 0.91 -21.20 18.79
C ASN A 181 1.51 -20.74 20.14
N ARG A 182 1.98 -19.48 20.26
CA ARG A 182 2.60 -18.92 21.47
C ARG A 182 1.59 -18.37 22.49
N LYS A 183 0.29 -18.30 22.19
CA LYS A 183 -0.72 -17.93 23.20
C LYS A 183 -0.77 -18.88 24.42
N GLN A 184 -0.04 -19.99 24.41
CA GLN A 184 0.15 -20.87 25.57
C GLN A 184 1.31 -20.50 26.50
N LYS A 185 2.19 -19.53 26.15
CA LYS A 185 3.30 -19.14 27.03
C LYS A 185 3.32 -17.63 27.25
N LYS A 186 3.05 -17.22 28.49
CA LYS A 186 3.03 -15.84 28.98
C LYS A 186 4.43 -15.21 28.82
N MET A 187 4.74 -14.63 27.67
CA MET A 187 5.98 -13.89 27.46
C MET A 187 5.76 -12.40 27.71
N ARG A 188 6.55 -11.82 28.62
CA ARG A 188 6.66 -10.37 28.81
C ARG A 188 7.47 -9.80 27.65
N VAL A 189 6.83 -8.98 26.81
CA VAL A 189 7.49 -8.25 25.72
C VAL A 189 8.28 -7.09 26.32
N SER A 190 9.48 -6.81 25.82
CA SER A 190 10.28 -5.66 26.27
C SER A 190 9.59 -4.34 25.92
N ALA A 191 9.64 -3.36 26.81
CA ALA A 191 8.93 -2.08 26.68
C ALA A 191 9.25 -1.34 25.36
N VAL A 192 10.48 -1.51 24.85
CA VAL A 192 10.95 -0.89 23.60
C VAL A 192 10.26 -1.47 22.35
N ALA A 193 9.86 -2.75 22.37
CA ALA A 193 9.12 -3.35 21.25
C ALA A 193 7.61 -3.01 21.26
N GLN A 194 7.10 -2.47 22.38
CA GLN A 194 5.74 -1.94 22.52
C GLN A 194 5.65 -0.44 22.19
N SER A 195 6.71 0.34 22.43
CA SER A 195 6.74 1.77 22.10
C SER A 195 7.21 2.00 20.66
N GLY A 196 6.28 2.10 19.70
CA GLY A 196 6.66 2.54 18.35
C GLY A 196 5.76 2.11 17.20
N LYS A 197 4.72 1.29 17.46
CA LYS A 197 3.83 0.82 16.38
C LYS A 197 2.57 1.68 16.19
N PHE A 198 2.23 2.53 17.17
CA PHE A 198 0.99 3.33 17.15
C PHE A 198 1.23 4.74 17.72
N PHE A 199 0.54 5.73 17.16
CA PHE A 199 0.43 7.05 17.77
C PHE A 199 -0.13 6.92 19.20
N GLY A 200 0.53 7.56 20.17
CA GLY A 200 0.19 7.48 21.60
C GLY A 200 1.16 6.66 22.46
N HIS A 201 2.03 5.84 21.87
CA HIS A 201 3.02 5.03 22.59
C HIS A 201 4.47 5.50 22.40
N LEU A 202 4.69 6.74 21.94
CA LEU A 202 6.04 7.28 21.69
C LEU A 202 6.72 7.79 22.96
N ASN A 203 6.11 8.75 23.66
CA ASN A 203 6.66 9.35 24.87
C ASN A 203 5.54 9.81 25.80
N LYS A 204 5.80 9.81 27.11
CA LYS A 204 4.94 10.45 28.11
C LYS A 204 5.40 11.90 28.26
N VAL A 205 4.65 12.82 27.68
CA VAL A 205 4.89 14.26 27.80
C VAL A 205 3.79 14.85 28.68
N TYR A 206 4.18 15.60 29.71
CA TYR A 206 3.26 16.25 30.65
C TYR A 206 3.47 17.76 30.59
N GLY A 207 2.38 18.53 30.67
CA GLY A 207 2.44 19.99 30.79
C GLY A 207 2.74 20.79 29.51
N GLU A 208 2.76 20.15 28.34
CA GLU A 208 2.94 20.86 27.06
C GLU A 208 1.58 21.23 26.44
N TYR A 209 1.36 22.52 26.22
CA TYR A 209 0.22 23.02 25.46
C TYR A 209 0.70 23.55 24.11
N ARG A 210 0.10 23.04 23.01
CA ARG A 210 0.41 23.48 21.65
C ARG A 210 -0.80 24.19 21.05
N PHE A 211 -0.58 25.41 20.61
CA PHE A 211 -1.59 26.20 19.91
C PHE A 211 -1.32 26.17 18.41
N ALA A 212 -2.34 25.86 17.62
CA ALA A 212 -2.28 25.89 16.17
C ALA A 212 -3.55 26.55 15.62
N LEU A 213 -3.37 27.40 14.60
CA LEU A 213 -4.47 27.98 13.84
C LEU A 213 -4.90 27.03 12.72
N SER A 214 -6.16 27.06 12.31
CA SER A 214 -6.61 26.27 11.16
C SER A 214 -5.88 26.72 9.88
N PRO A 215 -5.53 25.81 8.94
CA PRO A 215 -4.83 26.19 7.71
C PRO A 215 -5.54 27.28 6.89
N LYS A 216 -6.88 27.40 7.00
CA LYS A 216 -7.67 28.41 6.29
C LYS A 216 -7.56 29.81 6.91
N GLU A 217 -7.07 29.91 8.14
CA GLU A 217 -6.92 31.18 8.89
C GLU A 217 -5.48 31.70 8.83
N GLN A 218 -4.56 30.88 8.33
CA GLN A 218 -3.16 31.24 8.19
C GLN A 218 -2.88 31.82 6.79
N LYS A 219 -1.98 32.81 6.74
CA LYS A 219 -1.43 33.29 5.47
C LYS A 219 -0.28 32.36 5.05
N PRO A 220 -0.36 31.64 3.92
CA PRO A 220 0.62 30.62 3.55
C PRO A 220 2.04 31.18 3.34
N PHE A 221 2.15 32.45 2.94
CA PHE A 221 3.43 33.14 2.68
C PHE A 221 3.74 34.26 3.69
N LYS A 222 3.25 34.14 4.92
CA LYS A 222 3.54 35.13 5.97
C LYS A 222 5.05 35.22 6.21
N GLY A 223 5.64 36.39 5.96
CA GLY A 223 7.06 36.62 6.16
C GLY A 223 7.97 35.84 5.19
N PHE A 224 7.50 35.58 3.96
CA PHE A 224 8.25 34.81 2.96
C PHE A 224 9.68 35.32 2.74
N PHE A 225 9.89 36.62 2.50
CA PHE A 225 11.23 37.16 2.26
C PHE A 225 12.15 36.99 3.47
N GLU A 226 11.66 37.27 4.68
CA GLU A 226 12.45 37.15 5.90
C GLU A 226 12.80 35.69 6.20
N ASN A 227 11.82 34.79 6.15
CA ASN A 227 11.99 33.40 6.55
C ASN A 227 12.63 32.53 5.48
N SER A 228 12.29 32.75 4.21
CA SER A 228 12.74 31.89 3.11
C SER A 228 14.00 32.42 2.42
N ILE A 229 14.26 33.73 2.44
CA ILE A 229 15.43 34.31 1.77
C ILE A 229 16.46 34.78 2.81
N VAL A 230 16.09 35.70 3.70
CA VAL A 230 17.06 36.30 4.64
C VAL A 230 17.62 35.25 5.61
N LYS A 231 16.75 34.45 6.26
CA LYS A 231 17.21 33.40 7.18
C LYS A 231 18.02 32.31 6.49
N VAL A 232 17.64 31.93 5.27
CA VAL A 232 18.36 30.89 4.51
C VAL A 232 19.74 31.39 4.10
N ILE A 233 19.86 32.62 3.56
CA ILE A 233 21.15 33.21 3.22
C ILE A 233 22.02 33.37 4.48
N ASN A 234 21.44 33.86 5.58
CA ASN A 234 22.21 34.02 6.80
C ASN A 234 22.74 32.67 7.33
N SER A 235 21.90 31.63 7.35
CA SER A 235 22.30 30.30 7.85
C SER A 235 23.26 29.57 6.90
N TYR A 236 22.95 29.48 5.61
CA TYR A 236 23.75 28.67 4.68
C TYR A 236 24.96 29.42 4.11
N VAL A 237 24.84 30.73 3.88
CA VAL A 237 25.90 31.51 3.27
C VAL A 237 26.74 32.16 4.37
N ILE A 238 26.14 33.03 5.17
CA ILE A 238 26.89 33.91 6.09
C ILE A 238 27.44 33.15 7.31
N GLN A 239 26.69 32.19 7.87
CA GLN A 239 27.18 31.42 9.02
C GLN A 239 28.11 30.31 8.58
N ASN A 240 27.84 29.65 7.46
CA ASN A 240 28.57 28.46 7.03
C ASN A 240 29.69 28.71 5.99
N TRP A 241 29.98 29.96 5.59
CA TRP A 241 30.99 30.26 4.55
C TRP A 241 32.35 29.62 4.79
N TYR A 242 32.80 29.58 6.05
CA TYR A 242 34.12 29.06 6.41
C TYR A 242 34.25 27.54 6.16
N ASN A 243 33.15 26.81 6.02
CA ASN A 243 33.21 25.36 5.76
C ASN A 243 33.54 25.04 4.30
N TYR A 244 33.20 25.92 3.36
CA TYR A 244 33.36 25.66 1.92
C TYR A 244 34.24 26.67 1.19
N LEU A 245 34.30 27.93 1.64
CA LEU A 245 35.09 28.96 0.97
C LEU A 245 36.60 28.69 1.05
N PRO A 246 37.19 28.35 2.21
CA PRO A 246 38.62 28.02 2.30
C PRO A 246 39.07 26.82 1.45
N PRO A 247 38.40 25.64 1.48
CA PRO A 247 38.82 24.53 0.61
C PRO A 247 38.63 24.86 -0.87
N ALA A 248 37.58 25.62 -1.24
CA ALA A 248 37.38 26.04 -2.62
C ALA A 248 38.45 27.02 -3.11
N THR A 249 38.87 28.00 -2.28
CA THR A 249 39.94 28.93 -2.65
C THR A 249 41.28 28.24 -2.75
N ILE A 250 41.61 27.34 -1.83
CA ILE A 250 42.84 26.53 -1.88
C ILE A 250 42.87 25.68 -3.16
N ALA A 251 41.79 24.97 -3.47
CA ALA A 251 41.69 24.15 -4.67
C ALA A 251 41.84 25.00 -5.95
N TYR A 252 41.21 26.17 -6.00
CA TYR A 252 41.31 27.06 -7.14
C TYR A 252 42.71 27.65 -7.34
N LEU A 253 43.38 28.07 -6.26
CA LEU A 253 44.74 28.56 -6.32
C LEU A 253 45.72 27.46 -6.72
N GLY A 254 45.57 26.25 -6.17
CA GLY A 254 46.37 25.09 -6.55
C GLY A 254 46.19 24.70 -8.01
N TYR A 255 44.94 24.70 -8.50
CA TYR A 255 44.64 24.46 -9.91
C TYR A 255 45.32 25.50 -10.82
N ARG A 256 45.20 26.79 -10.50
CA ARG A 256 45.84 27.87 -11.28
C ARG A 256 47.35 27.76 -11.29
N TRP A 257 47.96 27.47 -10.14
CA TRP A 257 49.41 27.29 -10.04
C TRP A 257 49.86 26.08 -10.87
N GLY A 258 49.19 24.94 -10.76
CA GLY A 258 49.53 23.74 -11.53
C GLY A 258 49.45 23.95 -13.03
N LEU A 259 48.45 24.69 -13.52
CA LEU A 259 48.35 25.01 -14.95
C LEU A 259 49.48 25.94 -15.41
N ALA A 260 49.81 26.96 -14.63
CA ALA A 260 50.88 27.91 -14.94
C ALA A 260 52.26 27.23 -14.91
N GLU A 261 52.50 26.37 -13.92
CA GLU A 261 53.77 25.66 -13.77
C GLU A 261 53.93 24.60 -14.85
N ASN A 262 52.88 23.85 -15.19
CA ASN A 262 52.92 22.91 -16.31
C ASN A 262 53.23 23.64 -17.63
N ALA A 263 52.63 24.81 -17.85
CA ALA A 263 52.92 25.64 -19.03
C ALA A 263 54.35 26.21 -19.02
N ARG A 264 54.92 26.49 -17.84
CA ARG A 264 56.33 26.92 -17.68
C ARG A 264 57.29 25.77 -17.99
N LEU A 265 57.05 24.59 -17.42
CA LEU A 265 57.88 23.39 -17.58
C LEU A 265 57.77 22.78 -18.98
N SER A 266 56.64 22.95 -19.66
CA SER A 266 56.48 22.51 -21.05
C SER A 266 57.31 23.34 -22.04
N ARG A 267 57.91 24.46 -21.60
CA ARG A 267 58.86 25.23 -22.41
C ARG A 267 60.25 24.63 -22.25
N LYS A 268 60.96 24.51 -23.38
CA LYS A 268 62.36 24.08 -23.40
C LYS A 268 63.22 25.11 -22.65
N ASP A 269 64.11 24.65 -21.77
CA ASP A 269 65.08 25.53 -21.11
C ASP A 269 66.23 25.81 -22.06
N PRO A 270 66.51 27.08 -22.44
CA PRO A 270 67.63 27.41 -23.32
C PRO A 270 68.99 26.95 -22.77
N LYS A 271 69.14 26.81 -21.44
CA LYS A 271 70.40 26.40 -20.81
C LYS A 271 70.83 24.97 -21.14
N GLU A 272 69.88 24.10 -21.48
CA GLU A 272 70.18 22.70 -21.83
C GLU A 272 70.87 22.57 -23.20
N PHE A 273 70.83 23.62 -24.03
CA PHE A 273 71.38 23.61 -25.40
C PHE A 273 72.66 24.44 -25.56
N GLU A 274 73.23 24.98 -24.47
CA GLU A 274 74.41 25.86 -24.54
C GLU A 274 75.71 25.13 -24.94
N ASN A 275 75.80 23.81 -24.71
CA ASN A 275 76.97 22.98 -24.99
C ASN A 275 76.68 21.79 -25.92
N ASP A 276 75.58 21.83 -26.65
CA ASP A 276 75.21 20.78 -27.62
C ASP A 276 75.86 21.12 -28.98
N VAL A 277 77.09 20.62 -29.17
CA VAL A 277 77.93 20.78 -30.39
C VAL A 277 78.40 19.42 -30.87
#